data_AF-A0A8S3IQK9-F1
#
_entry.id   AF-A0A8S3IQK9-F1
#
_cell.length_a   1.000
_cell.length_b   1.000
_cell.length_c   1.000
_cell.angle_alpha   90.00
_cell.angle_beta   90.00
_cell.angle_gamma   90.00
#
_symmetry.space_group_name_H-M   'P 1'
#
loop_
_entity.id
_entity.type
_entity.pdbx_description
1 polymer ?
#
loop_
_entity_poly.entity_id
_entity_poly.type
_entity_poly.pdbx_seq_one_letter_code
_entity_poly.pdbx_strand_id
1 'polypeptide(L)'
;IVFPLLTSILSSKVQRLLGKIHHAVLFIYSLFSFSITLFYVIKTKEITNWSDYLCSPIPPWLRIVSMTFTISKIWEWLDTAILISKGQSLKKIGFLHIYHHATTFLLFLCVMNFPGGEKSGMILNGFVHTLMYYHFAFRLPKLLRPIITTLQIIQLIMVTYIWHVVPTVCSSYKHFPQRSFLEFLLPYALVPVYSLFFFKFFIEQYLMSSNKKVRASSHKQE
;
A
#
# COMPACT_ATOMS: atom_id res chain seq x y z
N ILE A 1 15.36 18.59 -9.21
CA ILE A 1 15.60 20.05 -9.28
C ILE A 1 14.31 20.86 -9.58
N VAL A 2 13.24 20.26 -10.10
CA VAL A 2 11.98 20.98 -10.44
C VAL A 2 11.10 21.35 -9.22
N PHE A 3 11.12 20.54 -8.16
CA PHE A 3 10.21 20.69 -7.02
C PHE A 3 10.37 21.93 -6.12
N PRO A 4 11.60 22.41 -5.81
CA PRO A 4 11.79 23.59 -4.94
C PRO A 4 11.26 24.90 -5.55
N LEU A 5 11.06 24.97 -6.87
CA LEU A 5 10.51 26.15 -7.53
C LEU A 5 9.00 26.27 -7.35
N LEU A 6 8.28 25.14 -7.39
CA LEU A 6 6.81 25.11 -7.29
C LEU A 6 6.31 25.53 -5.90
N THR A 7 7.12 25.29 -4.87
CA THR A 7 6.79 25.61 -3.47
C THR A 7 6.79 27.10 -3.15
N SER A 8 7.50 27.91 -3.94
CA SER A 8 7.59 29.36 -3.76
C SER A 8 6.35 30.10 -4.28
N ILE A 9 5.61 29.50 -5.22
CA ILE A 9 4.59 30.21 -6.02
C ILE A 9 3.16 29.95 -5.51
N LEU A 10 2.91 28.81 -4.85
CA LEU A 10 1.55 28.36 -4.56
C LEU A 10 1.10 28.66 -3.12
N SER A 11 -0.01 29.41 -2.99
CA SER A 11 -0.62 29.72 -1.68
C SER A 11 -0.97 28.47 -0.87
N SER A 12 -0.81 28.54 0.46
CA SER A 12 -1.07 27.42 1.39
C SER A 12 -2.50 26.86 1.31
N LYS A 13 -3.48 27.65 0.86
CA LYS A 13 -4.86 27.18 0.61
C LYS A 13 -4.91 26.27 -0.61
N VAL A 14 -4.25 26.66 -1.70
CA VAL A 14 -4.20 25.90 -2.95
C VAL A 14 -3.45 24.58 -2.74
N GLN A 15 -2.31 24.59 -2.04
CA GLN A 15 -1.58 23.35 -1.72
C GLN A 15 -2.43 22.36 -0.89
N ARG A 16 -3.23 22.88 0.05
CA ARG A 16 -4.17 22.05 0.84
C ARG A 16 -5.30 21.49 -0.02
N LEU A 17 -5.84 22.28 -0.94
CA LEU A 17 -6.88 21.85 -1.87
C LEU A 17 -6.35 20.77 -2.83
N LEU A 18 -5.19 21.00 -3.46
CA LEU A 18 -4.54 20.02 -4.33
C LEU A 18 -4.28 18.70 -3.61
N GLY A 19 -3.76 18.75 -2.38
CA GLY A 19 -3.55 17.55 -1.58
C GLY A 19 -4.86 16.81 -1.27
N LYS A 20 -5.96 17.53 -1.00
CA LYS A 20 -7.27 16.90 -0.80
C LYS A 20 -7.80 16.24 -2.07
N ILE A 21 -7.71 16.93 -3.22
CA ILE A 21 -8.14 16.40 -4.52
C ILE A 21 -7.33 15.15 -4.85
N HIS A 22 -6.00 15.21 -4.70
CA HIS A 22 -5.10 14.08 -4.92
C HIS A 22 -5.48 12.85 -4.09
N HIS A 23 -5.64 13.00 -2.77
CA HIS A 23 -6.07 11.88 -1.93
C HIS A 23 -7.49 11.39 -2.26
N ALA A 24 -8.41 12.29 -2.65
CA ALA A 24 -9.76 11.90 -3.02
C ALA A 24 -9.78 11.08 -4.33
N VAL A 25 -8.97 11.45 -5.32
CA VAL A 25 -8.79 10.69 -6.57
C VAL A 25 -8.21 9.31 -6.26
N LEU A 26 -7.15 9.23 -5.46
CA LEU A 26 -6.56 7.95 -5.06
C LEU A 26 -7.50 7.08 -4.24
N PHE A 27 -8.33 7.67 -3.38
CA PHE A 27 -9.41 6.98 -2.68
C PHE A 27 -10.42 6.35 -3.64
N ILE A 28 -10.98 7.15 -4.56
CA ILE A 28 -11.97 6.66 -5.54
C ILE A 28 -11.37 5.56 -6.42
N TYR A 29 -10.15 5.76 -6.90
CA TYR A 29 -9.46 4.81 -7.75
C TYR A 29 -9.13 3.49 -7.03
N SER A 30 -8.67 3.56 -5.78
CA SER A 30 -8.40 2.39 -4.95
C SER A 30 -9.69 1.61 -4.68
N LEU A 31 -10.79 2.31 -4.38
CA LEU A 31 -12.10 1.70 -4.17
C LEU A 31 -12.59 0.99 -5.43
N PHE A 32 -12.49 1.65 -6.59
CA PHE A 32 -12.85 1.06 -7.87
C PHE A 32 -12.06 -0.22 -8.15
N SER A 33 -10.73 -0.17 -8.05
CA SER A 33 -9.84 -1.30 -8.35
C SER A 33 -10.07 -2.49 -7.41
N PHE A 34 -10.27 -2.21 -6.12
CA PHE A 34 -10.63 -3.21 -5.11
C PHE A 34 -12.01 -3.83 -5.42
N SER A 35 -13.04 -3.01 -5.59
CA SER A 35 -14.41 -3.48 -5.76
C SER A 35 -14.61 -4.27 -7.04
N ILE A 36 -14.02 -3.84 -8.16
CA ILE A 36 -14.16 -4.54 -9.43
C ILE A 36 -13.47 -5.91 -9.41
N THR A 37 -12.28 -6.00 -8.79
CA THR A 37 -11.54 -7.25 -8.64
C THR A 37 -12.26 -8.19 -7.68
N LEU A 38 -12.74 -7.67 -6.54
CA LEU A 38 -13.50 -8.47 -5.58
C LEU A 38 -14.79 -9.01 -6.20
N PHE A 39 -15.53 -8.18 -6.94
CA PHE A 39 -16.73 -8.59 -7.65
C PHE A 39 -16.42 -9.70 -8.66
N TYR A 40 -15.34 -9.58 -9.43
CA TYR A 40 -14.90 -10.62 -10.36
C TYR A 40 -14.63 -11.95 -9.65
N VAL A 41 -13.81 -11.95 -8.59
CA VAL A 41 -13.41 -13.15 -7.84
C VAL A 41 -14.61 -13.82 -7.12
N ILE A 42 -15.60 -13.03 -6.67
CA ILE A 42 -16.85 -13.56 -6.12
C ILE A 42 -17.69 -14.20 -7.24
N LYS A 43 -17.83 -13.51 -8.38
CA LYS A 43 -18.64 -13.99 -9.51
C LYS A 43 -18.10 -15.28 -10.13
N THR A 44 -16.78 -15.44 -10.20
CA THR A 44 -16.13 -16.66 -10.70
C THR A 44 -16.00 -17.76 -9.65
N LYS A 45 -16.45 -17.51 -8.40
CA LYS A 45 -16.31 -18.39 -7.24
C LYS A 45 -14.87 -18.73 -6.86
N GLU A 46 -13.90 -18.01 -7.43
CA GLU A 46 -12.47 -18.14 -7.08
C GLU A 46 -12.23 -17.85 -5.60
N ILE A 47 -13.05 -17.01 -4.95
CA ILE A 47 -12.92 -16.75 -3.51
C ILE A 47 -13.08 -18.01 -2.65
N THR A 48 -13.80 -19.02 -3.14
CA THR A 48 -14.04 -20.28 -2.42
C THR A 48 -13.04 -21.38 -2.78
N ASN A 49 -12.38 -21.27 -3.94
CA ASN A 49 -11.37 -22.22 -4.38
C ASN A 49 -9.99 -21.58 -4.37
N TRP A 50 -9.19 -21.93 -3.37
CA TRP A 50 -7.85 -21.37 -3.18
C TRP A 50 -6.91 -21.59 -4.38
N SER A 51 -7.01 -22.75 -5.05
CA SER A 51 -6.20 -23.03 -6.23
C SER A 51 -6.57 -22.10 -7.39
N ASP A 52 -7.87 -21.93 -7.65
CA ASP A 52 -8.34 -21.06 -8.73
C ASP A 52 -8.01 -19.60 -8.43
N TYR A 53 -8.15 -19.16 -7.18
CA TYR A 53 -7.72 -17.84 -6.75
C TYR A 53 -6.22 -17.60 -7.02
N LEU A 54 -5.36 -18.57 -6.78
CA LEU A 54 -3.92 -18.38 -6.96
C LEU A 54 -3.46 -18.50 -8.43
N CYS A 55 -4.08 -19.40 -9.19
CA CYS A 55 -3.54 -19.85 -10.46
C CYS A 55 -4.31 -19.35 -11.68
N SER A 56 -5.61 -19.02 -11.55
CA SER A 56 -6.43 -18.61 -12.70
C SER A 56 -6.09 -17.18 -13.13
N PRO A 57 -5.67 -16.96 -14.39
CA PRO A 57 -5.35 -15.63 -14.88
C PRO A 57 -6.59 -14.74 -14.94
N ILE A 58 -6.40 -13.44 -14.75
CA ILE A 58 -7.48 -12.47 -14.90
C ILE A 58 -7.79 -12.19 -16.38
N PRO A 59 -9.04 -11.85 -16.73
CA PRO A 59 -9.41 -11.52 -18.10
C PRO A 59 -8.76 -10.21 -18.58
N PRO A 60 -8.63 -9.98 -19.90
CA PRO A 60 -7.93 -8.82 -20.46
C PRO A 60 -8.44 -7.46 -19.97
N TRP A 61 -9.75 -7.32 -19.76
CA TRP A 61 -10.34 -6.07 -19.27
C TRP A 61 -9.91 -5.76 -17.82
N LEU A 62 -9.80 -6.80 -16.97
CA LEU A 62 -9.35 -6.65 -15.58
C LEU A 62 -7.83 -6.47 -15.53
N ARG A 63 -7.12 -7.04 -16.50
CA ARG A 63 -5.68 -6.83 -16.69
C ARG A 63 -5.35 -5.36 -16.97
N ILE A 64 -6.20 -4.64 -17.70
CA ILE A 64 -6.05 -3.19 -17.88
C ILE A 64 -6.14 -2.47 -16.52
N VAL A 65 -7.10 -2.84 -15.66
CA VAL A 65 -7.23 -2.26 -14.32
C VAL A 65 -6.00 -2.55 -13.46
N SER A 66 -5.46 -3.76 -13.53
CA SER A 66 -4.21 -4.13 -12.85
C SER A 66 -3.02 -3.31 -13.35
N MET A 67 -2.89 -3.13 -14.67
CA MET A 67 -1.85 -2.28 -15.25
C MET A 67 -1.96 -0.83 -14.78
N THR A 68 -3.17 -0.26 -14.76
CA THR A 68 -3.38 1.09 -14.23
C THR A 68 -3.14 1.15 -12.72
N PHE A 69 -3.38 0.06 -11.97
CA PHE A 69 -3.07 -0.03 -10.54
C PHE A 69 -1.57 -0.08 -10.27
N THR A 70 -0.79 -0.73 -11.14
CA THR A 70 0.66 -0.65 -11.10
C THR A 70 1.13 0.77 -11.43
N ILE A 71 0.58 1.41 -12.48
CA ILE A 71 0.91 2.79 -12.84
C ILE A 71 0.54 3.78 -11.73
N SER A 72 -0.54 3.53 -10.97
CA SER A 72 -0.92 4.40 -9.85
C SER A 72 0.17 4.50 -8.79
N LYS A 73 1.09 3.53 -8.68
CA LYS A 73 2.24 3.62 -7.76
C LYS A 73 3.21 4.75 -8.10
N ILE A 74 3.31 5.14 -9.37
CA ILE A 74 4.03 6.36 -9.77
C ILE A 74 3.23 7.59 -9.34
N TRP A 75 1.91 7.58 -9.53
CA TRP A 75 1.04 8.68 -9.11
C TRP A 75 1.11 8.92 -7.59
N GLU A 76 1.23 7.86 -6.80
CA GLU A 76 1.41 7.90 -5.35
C GLU A 76 2.72 8.62 -4.94
N TRP A 77 3.71 8.81 -5.82
CA TRP A 77 4.88 9.66 -5.52
C TRP A 77 4.51 11.12 -5.23
N LEU A 78 3.35 11.57 -5.73
CA LEU A 78 2.80 12.88 -5.39
C LEU A 78 2.52 13.01 -3.89
N ASP A 79 2.30 11.93 -3.14
CA ASP A 79 2.18 11.96 -1.68
C ASP A 79 3.45 12.56 -1.05
N THR A 80 4.61 12.03 -1.43
CA THR A 80 5.92 12.54 -0.98
C THR A 80 6.14 13.99 -1.41
N ALA A 81 5.79 14.31 -2.65
CA ALA A 81 5.91 15.65 -3.21
C ALA A 81 5.03 16.68 -2.47
N ILE A 82 3.80 16.33 -2.09
CA ILE A 82 2.89 17.17 -1.29
C ILE A 82 3.43 17.38 0.13
N LEU A 83 4.09 16.38 0.73
CA LEU A 83 4.71 16.52 2.05
C LEU A 83 5.92 17.47 1.99
N ILE A 84 6.78 17.30 0.97
CA ILE A 84 7.91 18.19 0.72
C ILE A 84 7.40 19.62 0.43
N SER A 85 6.32 19.77 -0.34
CA SER A 85 5.77 21.09 -0.66
C SER A 85 5.24 21.84 0.54
N LYS A 86 4.81 21.11 1.58
CA LYS A 86 4.40 21.63 2.89
C LYS A 86 5.59 21.93 3.81
N GLY A 87 6.82 21.86 3.31
CA GLY A 87 8.04 22.12 4.06
C GLY A 87 8.49 20.96 4.96
N GLN A 88 8.00 19.73 4.74
CA GLN A 88 8.52 18.59 5.49
C GLN A 88 9.87 18.13 4.92
N SER A 89 10.87 18.02 5.79
CA SER A 89 12.16 17.42 5.43
C SER A 89 12.01 15.91 5.24
N LEU A 90 12.88 15.30 4.41
CA LEU A 90 12.90 13.85 4.18
C LEU A 90 13.06 13.06 5.49
N LYS A 91 13.84 13.60 6.45
CA LYS A 91 14.00 13.02 7.79
C LYS A 91 12.66 12.96 8.56
N LYS A 92 11.80 13.96 8.40
CA LYS A 92 10.47 14.02 9.05
C LYS A 92 9.45 13.11 8.37
N ILE A 93 9.52 12.99 7.04
CA ILE A 93 8.67 12.05 6.27
C ILE A 93 8.98 10.61 6.70
N GLY A 94 10.25 10.31 6.96
CA GLY A 94 10.69 9.04 7.52
C GLY A 94 11.05 8.00 6.46
N PHE A 95 11.95 7.09 6.85
CA PHE A 95 12.50 6.07 5.95
C PHE A 95 11.42 5.15 5.36
N LEU A 96 10.48 4.67 6.19
CA LEU A 96 9.42 3.75 5.75
C LEU A 96 8.64 4.31 4.56
N HIS A 97 8.21 5.57 4.63
CA HIS A 97 7.45 6.24 3.57
C HIS A 97 8.27 6.33 2.29
N ILE A 98 9.49 6.86 2.37
CA ILE A 98 10.34 7.10 1.21
C ILE A 98 10.72 5.77 0.55
N TYR A 99 11.15 4.79 1.35
CA TYR A 99 11.52 3.46 0.86
C TYR A 99 10.33 2.81 0.16
N HIS A 100 9.16 2.77 0.81
CA HIS A 100 7.95 2.20 0.24
C HIS A 100 7.55 2.84 -1.10
N HIS A 101 7.44 4.18 -1.17
CA HIS A 101 7.07 4.83 -2.43
C HIS A 101 8.13 4.65 -3.52
N ALA A 102 9.42 4.60 -3.17
CA ALA A 102 10.49 4.39 -4.15
C ALA A 102 10.45 2.99 -4.78
N THR A 103 10.05 1.95 -4.03
CA THR A 103 10.18 0.56 -4.46
C THR A 103 8.86 -0.13 -4.83
N THR A 104 7.71 0.44 -4.48
CA THR A 104 6.38 -0.16 -4.77
C THR A 104 6.07 -0.29 -6.25
N PHE A 105 6.42 0.69 -7.09
CA PHE A 105 6.19 0.57 -8.53
C PHE A 105 6.91 -0.64 -9.12
N LEU A 106 8.19 -0.82 -8.78
CA LEU A 106 8.98 -1.97 -9.20
C LEU A 106 8.40 -3.29 -8.64
N LEU A 107 7.96 -3.29 -7.38
CA LEU A 107 7.30 -4.45 -6.79
C LEU A 107 6.05 -4.86 -7.59
N PHE A 108 5.19 -3.89 -7.95
CA PHE A 108 3.96 -4.17 -8.68
C PHE A 108 4.20 -4.59 -10.13
N LEU A 109 5.27 -4.13 -10.78
CA LEU A 109 5.69 -4.65 -12.09
C LEU A 109 5.99 -6.15 -12.06
N CYS A 110 6.54 -6.67 -10.96
CA CYS A 110 6.78 -8.10 -10.79
C CYS A 110 5.49 -8.83 -10.37
N VAL A 111 4.79 -8.32 -9.36
CA VAL A 111 3.62 -9.00 -8.78
C VAL A 111 2.46 -9.14 -9.75
N MET A 112 2.29 -8.18 -10.67
CA MET A 112 1.23 -8.22 -11.68
C MET A 112 1.40 -9.34 -12.72
N ASN A 113 2.51 -10.08 -12.73
CA ASN A 113 2.69 -11.24 -13.63
C ASN A 113 2.22 -12.58 -13.01
N PHE A 114 1.73 -12.52 -11.77
CA PHE A 114 1.27 -13.66 -11.00
C PHE A 114 -0.22 -13.52 -10.69
N PRO A 115 -1.10 -14.44 -11.12
CA PRO A 115 -2.53 -14.24 -10.96
C PRO A 115 -2.96 -14.04 -9.50
N GLY A 116 -2.47 -14.88 -8.59
CA GLY A 116 -2.72 -14.73 -7.15
C GLY A 116 -2.14 -13.44 -6.56
N GLY A 117 -0.93 -13.06 -6.97
CA GLY A 117 -0.28 -11.82 -6.53
C GLY A 117 -1.01 -10.57 -7.04
N GLU A 118 -1.39 -10.57 -8.31
CA GLU A 118 -2.11 -9.54 -9.02
C GLU A 118 -3.50 -9.28 -8.41
N LYS A 119 -4.30 -10.35 -8.24
CA LYS A 119 -5.61 -10.27 -7.58
C LYS A 119 -5.48 -9.79 -6.13
N SER A 120 -4.53 -10.33 -5.38
CA SER A 120 -4.30 -9.95 -3.98
C SER A 120 -3.78 -8.53 -3.83
N GLY A 121 -2.97 -8.06 -4.77
CA GLY A 121 -2.54 -6.67 -4.84
C GLY A 121 -3.73 -5.74 -4.98
N MET A 122 -4.57 -5.94 -5.99
CA MET A 122 -5.76 -5.10 -6.18
C MET A 122 -6.76 -5.21 -5.04
N ILE A 123 -6.96 -6.42 -4.46
CA ILE A 123 -7.93 -6.62 -3.37
C ILE A 123 -7.38 -6.08 -2.04
N LEU A 124 -6.27 -6.63 -1.54
CA LEU A 124 -5.77 -6.31 -0.20
C LEU A 124 -5.13 -4.92 -0.15
N ASN A 125 -4.23 -4.59 -1.09
CA ASN A 125 -3.63 -3.25 -1.10
C ASN A 125 -4.67 -2.20 -1.49
N GLY A 126 -5.53 -2.46 -2.48
CA GLY A 126 -6.61 -1.55 -2.87
C GLY A 126 -7.58 -1.26 -1.72
N PHE A 127 -7.98 -2.28 -0.93
CA PHE A 127 -8.83 -2.09 0.25
C PHE A 127 -8.16 -1.20 1.30
N VAL A 128 -6.92 -1.50 1.66
CA VAL A 128 -6.19 -0.73 2.66
C VAL A 128 -5.89 0.70 2.19
N HIS A 129 -5.54 0.89 0.92
CA HIS A 129 -5.33 2.22 0.32
C HIS A 129 -6.64 3.02 0.27
N THR A 130 -7.78 2.37 0.04
CA THR A 130 -9.10 3.01 0.14
C THR A 130 -9.29 3.62 1.54
N LEU A 131 -9.05 2.85 2.60
CA LEU A 131 -9.19 3.35 3.97
C LEU A 131 -8.17 4.44 4.31
N MET A 132 -6.92 4.27 3.89
CA MET A 132 -5.83 5.22 4.13
C MET A 132 -6.10 6.57 3.44
N TYR A 133 -6.41 6.56 2.14
CA TYR A 133 -6.67 7.80 1.40
C TYR A 133 -7.98 8.47 1.82
N TYR A 134 -9.00 7.70 2.21
CA TYR A 134 -10.18 8.25 2.85
C TYR A 134 -9.81 8.99 4.15
N HIS A 135 -8.94 8.40 4.99
CA HIS A 135 -8.42 9.09 6.19
C HIS A 135 -7.69 10.38 5.83
N PHE A 136 -6.86 10.39 4.78
CA PHE A 136 -6.08 11.56 4.38
C PHE A 136 -6.91 12.67 3.75
N ALA A 137 -7.98 12.34 3.01
CA ALA A 137 -8.88 13.31 2.39
C ALA A 137 -9.86 13.92 3.41
N PHE A 138 -10.50 13.09 4.22
CA PHE A 138 -11.65 13.49 5.06
C PHE A 138 -11.37 13.54 6.57
N ARG A 139 -10.17 13.13 7.01
CA ARG A 139 -9.76 13.06 8.42
C ARG A 139 -10.68 12.21 9.30
N LEU A 140 -10.58 10.89 9.16
CA LEU A 140 -11.21 9.94 10.10
C LEU A 140 -10.79 10.19 11.57
N PRO A 141 -11.62 9.77 12.54
CA PRO A 141 -11.30 9.81 13.97
C PRO A 141 -9.93 9.18 14.27
N LYS A 142 -9.21 9.78 15.24
CA LYS A 142 -7.86 9.32 15.62
C LYS A 142 -7.83 7.85 16.07
N LEU A 143 -8.96 7.33 16.57
CA LEU A 143 -9.13 5.94 17.00
C LEU A 143 -9.01 4.92 15.85
N LEU A 144 -9.30 5.32 14.61
CA LEU A 144 -9.21 4.42 13.45
C LEU A 144 -7.79 4.29 12.89
N ARG A 145 -6.86 5.16 13.29
CA ARG A 145 -5.46 5.11 12.84
C ARG A 145 -4.74 3.80 13.19
N PRO A 146 -4.80 3.28 14.44
CA PRO A 146 -4.20 1.99 14.74
C PRO A 146 -4.84 0.86 13.93
N ILE A 147 -6.16 0.88 13.71
CA ILE A 147 -6.86 -0.13 12.92
C ILE A 147 -6.34 -0.16 11.47
N ILE A 148 -6.22 1.00 10.82
CA ILE A 148 -5.66 1.08 9.45
C ILE A 148 -4.23 0.54 9.42
N THR A 149 -3.41 0.88 10.43
CA THR A 149 -2.02 0.40 10.52
C THR A 149 -1.96 -1.12 10.72
N THR A 150 -2.86 -1.68 11.54
CA THR A 150 -2.98 -3.14 11.73
C THR A 150 -3.40 -3.83 10.44
N LEU A 151 -4.35 -3.25 9.69
CA LEU A 151 -4.75 -3.79 8.38
C LEU A 151 -3.61 -3.75 7.36
N GLN A 152 -2.78 -2.69 7.36
CA GLN A 152 -1.56 -2.62 6.53
C GLN A 152 -0.59 -3.76 6.87
N ILE A 153 -0.37 -4.04 8.16
CA ILE A 153 0.51 -5.15 8.60
C ILE A 153 -0.07 -6.50 8.16
N ILE A 154 -1.36 -6.75 8.40
CA ILE A 154 -2.02 -8.00 8.00
C ILE A 154 -1.93 -8.16 6.48
N GLN A 155 -2.17 -7.10 5.71
CA GLN A 155 -2.06 -7.10 4.26
C GLN A 155 -0.66 -7.52 3.80
N LEU A 156 0.41 -6.97 4.40
CA LEU A 156 1.80 -7.33 4.07
C LEU A 156 2.12 -8.80 4.37
N ILE A 157 1.62 -9.33 5.48
CA ILE A 157 1.78 -10.75 5.84
C ILE A 157 1.05 -11.64 4.82
N MET A 158 -0.21 -11.32 4.52
CA MET A 158 -1.03 -12.10 3.60
C MET A 158 -0.45 -12.14 2.18
N VAL A 159 -0.01 -11.00 1.64
CA VAL A 159 0.60 -10.99 0.28
C VAL A 159 1.93 -11.72 0.24
N THR A 160 2.71 -11.70 1.32
CA THR A 160 3.95 -12.48 1.43
C THR A 160 3.66 -13.98 1.43
N TYR A 161 2.65 -14.41 2.19
CA TYR A 161 2.19 -15.79 2.20
C TYR A 161 1.72 -16.24 0.80
N ILE A 162 0.89 -15.42 0.15
CA ILE A 162 0.37 -15.70 -1.20
C ILE A 162 1.53 -15.84 -2.21
N TRP A 163 2.51 -14.93 -2.19
CA TRP A 163 3.69 -15.01 -3.04
C TRP A 163 4.47 -16.31 -2.85
N HIS A 164 4.58 -16.76 -1.60
CA HIS A 164 5.31 -17.98 -1.26
C HIS A 164 4.62 -19.27 -1.73
N VAL A 165 3.29 -19.33 -1.67
CA VAL A 165 2.54 -20.54 -2.04
C VAL A 165 2.25 -20.66 -3.55
N VAL A 166 2.36 -19.58 -4.32
CA VAL A 166 2.04 -19.63 -5.77
C VAL A 166 2.87 -20.68 -6.53
N PRO A 167 4.21 -20.77 -6.39
CA PRO A 167 4.99 -21.79 -7.10
C PRO A 167 4.71 -23.23 -6.64
N THR A 168 4.18 -23.42 -5.43
CA THR A 168 3.89 -24.75 -4.88
C THR A 168 2.52 -25.27 -5.29
N VAL A 169 1.53 -24.37 -5.44
CA VAL A 169 0.17 -24.69 -5.83
C VAL A 169 -0.01 -24.66 -7.36
N CYS A 170 0.58 -23.68 -8.04
CA CYS A 170 0.38 -23.46 -9.46
C CYS A 170 1.47 -24.13 -10.30
N SER A 171 1.12 -25.23 -10.98
CA SER A 171 2.04 -25.99 -11.84
C SER A 171 2.76 -25.13 -12.89
N SER A 172 2.08 -24.15 -13.46
CA SER A 172 2.63 -23.21 -14.45
C SER A 172 3.76 -22.33 -13.90
N TYR A 173 3.81 -22.12 -12.58
CA TYR A 173 4.79 -21.26 -11.91
C TYR A 173 5.83 -22.06 -11.10
N LYS A 174 5.79 -23.40 -11.14
CA LYS A 174 6.70 -24.28 -10.40
C LYS A 174 8.18 -24.01 -10.67
N HIS A 175 8.51 -23.71 -11.93
CA HIS A 175 9.89 -23.44 -12.38
C HIS A 175 10.26 -21.95 -12.40
N PHE A 176 9.34 -21.07 -11.96
CA PHE A 176 9.59 -19.63 -11.96
C PHE A 176 10.77 -19.21 -11.06
N PRO A 177 10.94 -19.75 -9.83
CA PRO A 177 12.08 -19.38 -8.98
C PRO A 177 13.44 -19.63 -9.63
N GLN A 178 13.54 -20.64 -10.52
CA GLN A 178 14.76 -20.98 -11.24
C GLN A 178 14.90 -20.16 -12.52
N ARG A 179 13.82 -19.96 -13.27
CA ARG A 179 13.84 -19.23 -14.56
C ARG A 179 14.03 -17.73 -14.39
N SER A 180 13.34 -17.14 -13.41
CA SER A 180 13.27 -15.69 -13.18
C SER A 180 13.60 -15.39 -11.71
N PHE A 181 14.78 -15.84 -11.29
CA PHE A 181 15.24 -15.76 -9.90
C PHE A 181 15.16 -14.34 -9.31
N LEU A 182 15.58 -13.32 -10.07
CA LEU A 182 15.57 -11.93 -9.61
C LEU A 182 14.15 -11.41 -9.35
N GLU A 183 13.21 -11.69 -10.25
CA GLU A 183 11.80 -11.30 -10.08
C GLU A 183 11.16 -12.04 -8.91
N PHE A 184 11.53 -13.31 -8.68
CA PHE A 184 11.07 -14.09 -7.55
C PHE A 184 11.60 -13.55 -6.21
N LEU A 185 12.89 -13.17 -6.18
CA LEU A 185 13.58 -12.68 -4.99
C LEU A 185 13.14 -11.27 -4.59
N LEU A 186 12.76 -10.43 -5.56
CA LEU A 186 12.47 -9.02 -5.31
C LEU A 186 11.40 -8.78 -4.23
N PRO A 187 10.21 -9.45 -4.24
CA PRO A 187 9.25 -9.28 -3.15
C PRO A 187 9.79 -9.72 -1.78
N TYR A 188 10.64 -10.75 -1.72
CA TYR A 188 11.31 -11.16 -0.48
C TYR A 188 12.37 -10.17 0.00
N ALA A 189 12.97 -9.39 -0.91
CA ALA A 189 13.90 -8.33 -0.54
C ALA A 189 13.18 -7.08 -0.01
N LEU A 190 12.02 -6.73 -0.59
CA LEU A 190 11.33 -5.47 -0.31
C LEU A 190 10.26 -5.58 0.79
N VAL A 191 9.37 -6.57 0.70
CA VAL A 191 8.17 -6.65 1.55
C VAL A 191 8.50 -6.89 3.03
N PRO A 192 9.48 -7.75 3.39
CA PRO A 192 9.89 -7.90 4.79
C PRO A 192 10.42 -6.59 5.41
N VAL A 193 11.11 -5.76 4.64
CA VAL A 193 11.57 -4.43 5.11
C VAL A 193 10.36 -3.54 5.40
N TYR A 194 9.33 -3.53 4.55
CA TYR A 194 8.09 -2.80 4.85
C TYR A 194 7.47 -3.32 6.15
N SER A 195 7.30 -4.63 6.27
CA SER A 195 6.68 -5.26 7.45
C SER A 195 7.41 -4.87 8.73
N LEU A 196 8.74 -5.01 8.77
CA LEU A 196 9.56 -4.65 9.94
C LEU A 196 9.37 -3.19 10.34
N PHE A 197 9.39 -2.27 9.37
CA PHE A 197 9.25 -0.84 9.66
C PHE A 197 7.81 -0.45 10.02
N PHE A 198 6.79 -1.12 9.47
CA PHE A 198 5.40 -0.94 9.90
C PHE A 198 5.17 -1.45 11.33
N PHE A 199 5.74 -2.61 11.69
CA PHE A 199 5.72 -3.11 13.06
C PHE A 199 6.42 -2.15 14.02
N LYS A 200 7.63 -1.70 13.67
CA LYS A 200 8.37 -0.69 14.43
C LYS A 200 7.54 0.58 14.62
N PHE A 201 6.97 1.11 13.54
CA PHE A 201 6.10 2.29 13.58
C PHE A 201 4.90 2.07 14.50
N PHE A 202 4.25 0.91 14.44
CA PHE A 202 3.11 0.59 15.28
C PHE A 202 3.48 0.59 16.77
N ILE A 203 4.58 -0.04 17.13
CA ILE A 203 5.08 -0.10 18.51
C ILE A 203 5.41 1.31 19.01
N GLU A 204 6.19 2.08 18.26
CA GLU A 204 6.62 3.43 18.66
C GLU A 204 5.42 4.38 18.80
N GLN A 205 4.50 4.36 17.83
CA GLN A 205 3.41 5.33 17.74
C GLN A 205 2.22 5.00 18.62
N TYR A 206 1.88 3.72 18.81
CA TYR A 206 0.65 3.34 19.52
C TYR A 206 0.92 2.71 20.88
N LEU A 207 1.98 1.90 21.03
CA LEU A 207 2.28 1.27 22.32
C LEU A 207 3.15 2.19 23.19
N MET A 208 4.24 2.72 22.66
CA MET A 208 5.19 3.54 23.42
C MET A 208 4.70 4.98 23.63
N SER A 209 4.10 5.61 22.62
CA SER A 209 3.57 6.97 22.77
C SER A 209 2.31 7.04 23.64
N SER A 210 1.52 5.96 23.72
CA SER A 210 0.37 5.89 24.64
C SER A 210 0.84 5.82 26.10
N ASN A 211 1.84 4.97 26.38
CA ASN A 211 2.45 4.86 27.71
C ASN A 211 3.10 6.16 28.20
N LYS A 212 3.69 6.96 27.31
CA LYS A 212 4.22 8.30 27.68
C LYS A 212 3.11 9.29 28.08
N LYS A 213 1.94 9.24 27.43
CA LYS A 213 0.81 10.11 27.81
C LYS A 213 0.19 9.71 29.14
N VAL A 214 0.06 8.40 29.40
CA VAL A 214 -0.45 7.87 30.66
C VAL A 214 0.50 8.18 31.83
N ARG A 215 1.82 8.03 31.66
CA ARG A 215 2.81 8.42 32.68
C ARG A 215 2.89 9.93 32.92
N ALA A 216 2.70 10.75 31.88
CA ALA A 216 2.67 12.20 32.03
C ALA A 216 1.40 12.71 32.74
N SER A 217 0.28 11.99 32.65
CA SER A 217 -0.93 12.30 33.43
C SER A 217 -0.84 11.86 34.89
N SER A 218 -0.15 10.74 35.19
CA SER A 218 0.03 10.30 36.59
C SER A 218 0.97 11.21 37.37
N HIS A 219 2.05 11.72 36.75
CA HIS A 219 2.97 12.67 37.39
C HIS A 219 2.43 14.10 37.56
N LYS A 220 1.27 14.42 36.99
CA LYS A 220 0.60 15.73 37.19
C LYS A 220 -0.45 15.69 38.31
N GLN A 221 -0.67 14.52 38.92
CA GLN A 221 -1.63 14.30 40.01
C GLN A 221 -0.95 14.04 41.36
N GLU A 222 0.40 14.02 41.40
CA GLU A 222 1.23 14.19 42.60
C GLU A 222 1.71 15.65 42.68
#